data_AF-A3X973-F1
#
_entry.id   AF-A3X973-F1
#
_cell.length_a   1.000
_cell.length_b   1.000
_cell.length_c   1.000
_cell.angle_alpha   90.00
_cell.angle_beta   90.00
_cell.angle_gamma   90.00
#
_symmetry.space_group_name_H-M   'P 1'
#
loop_
_entity.id
_entity.type
_entity.pdbx_description
1 polymer ?
#
loop_
_entity_poly.entity_id
_entity_poly.type
_entity_poly.pdbx_seq_one_letter_code
_entity_poly.pdbx_strand_id
1 'polypeptide(L)'
;MKKTLLAFGLAATLLGPVAAEAFTTPNGAKVNSIDDLIFEVIPKTSGSYDEFWCGAAEYARRVKGAGWRDLIYVVRGRGTSVTTGRRSAVQFTLSPEEVGVAPPPQGWLALGVKPGDRMSVQQARRYCDRSPVRSN
;
A
#
# COMPACT_ATOMS: atom_id res chain seq x y z
N MET A 1 8.23 56.29 32.29
CA MET A 1 8.73 54.90 32.32
C MET A 1 7.83 54.07 31.40
N LYS A 2 8.31 53.69 30.21
CA LYS A 2 7.52 52.97 29.19
C LYS A 2 7.73 51.46 29.36
N LYS A 3 6.67 50.72 29.70
CA LYS A 3 6.69 49.25 29.82
C LYS A 3 6.32 48.65 28.46
N THR A 4 7.30 48.10 27.76
CA THR A 4 7.08 47.35 26.51
C THR A 4 6.73 45.91 26.89
N LEU A 5 5.47 45.52 26.69
CA LEU A 5 5.04 44.12 26.82
C LEU A 5 5.20 43.45 25.45
N LEU A 6 6.21 42.59 25.33
CA LEU A 6 6.38 41.68 24.19
C LEU A 6 5.46 40.47 24.41
N ALA A 7 4.36 40.42 23.67
CA ALA A 7 3.51 39.24 23.58
C ALA A 7 4.12 38.24 22.59
N PHE A 8 4.61 37.10 23.09
CA PHE A 8 5.07 35.99 22.28
C PHE A 8 3.85 35.18 21.84
N GLY A 9 3.38 35.40 20.61
CA GLY A 9 2.29 34.64 20.02
C GLY A 9 2.74 33.22 19.68
N LEU A 10 2.21 32.24 20.41
CA LEU A 10 2.42 30.82 20.12
C LEU A 10 1.57 30.43 18.91
N ALA A 11 2.14 30.45 17.72
CA ALA A 11 1.49 29.94 16.51
C ALA A 11 1.42 28.41 16.58
N ALA A 12 0.29 27.87 17.01
CA ALA A 12 0.01 26.44 16.95
C ALA A 12 -0.25 26.06 15.48
N THR A 13 0.76 25.53 14.80
CA THR A 13 0.58 24.87 13.49
C THR A 13 -0.21 23.59 13.71
N LEU A 14 -1.50 23.62 13.36
CA LEU A 14 -2.34 22.42 13.26
C LEU A 14 -1.74 21.48 12.21
N LEU A 15 -1.01 20.46 12.66
CA LEU A 15 -0.65 19.30 11.86
C LEU A 15 -1.93 18.48 11.62
N GLY A 16 -2.70 18.88 10.61
CA GLY A 16 -3.81 18.07 10.11
C GLY A 16 -3.27 16.77 9.49
N PRO A 17 -4.08 15.69 9.45
CA PRO A 17 -3.65 14.44 8.83
C PRO A 17 -3.34 14.72 7.36
N VAL A 18 -2.09 14.47 6.95
CA VAL A 18 -1.72 14.43 5.54
C VAL A 18 -2.66 13.46 4.85
N ALA A 19 -3.42 13.96 3.88
CA ALA A 19 -4.23 13.11 3.04
C ALA A 19 -3.30 12.10 2.37
N ALA A 20 -3.41 10.82 2.72
CA ALA A 20 -2.70 9.76 2.04
C ALA A 20 -3.02 9.86 0.55
N GLU A 21 -1.99 10.05 -0.29
CA GLU A 21 -2.12 10.11 -1.74
C GLU A 21 -2.81 8.83 -2.23
N ALA A 22 -4.09 8.95 -2.60
CA ALA A 22 -4.93 7.84 -3.00
C ALA A 22 -4.85 7.66 -4.51
N PHE A 23 -4.11 6.66 -4.97
CA PHE A 23 -4.08 6.24 -6.37
C PHE A 23 -5.23 5.26 -6.64
N THR A 24 -5.90 5.39 -7.78
CA THR A 24 -6.92 4.42 -8.21
C THR A 24 -6.42 3.65 -9.42
N THR A 25 -6.40 2.33 -9.32
CA THR A 25 -6.00 1.44 -10.41
C THR A 25 -7.07 1.45 -11.51
N PRO A 26 -6.75 1.07 -12.76
CA PRO A 26 -7.75 0.93 -13.82
C PRO A 26 -8.93 0.00 -13.45
N ASN A 27 -8.66 -1.03 -12.65
CA ASN A 27 -9.67 -1.99 -12.19
C ASN A 27 -10.48 -1.44 -10.97
N GLY A 28 -10.08 -0.26 -10.48
CA GLY A 28 -10.77 0.51 -9.46
C GLY A 28 -10.43 0.15 -8.02
N ALA A 29 -9.36 -0.61 -7.79
CA ALA A 29 -8.78 -0.73 -6.45
C ALA A 29 -8.13 0.61 -6.07
N LYS A 30 -8.26 1.00 -4.80
CA LYS A 30 -7.54 2.14 -4.25
C LYS A 30 -6.19 1.68 -3.73
N VAL A 31 -5.16 2.51 -3.87
CA VAL A 31 -3.85 2.27 -3.29
C VAL A 31 -3.44 3.52 -2.54
N ASN A 32 -3.25 3.39 -1.24
CA ASN A 32 -2.94 4.50 -0.35
C ASN A 32 -1.56 4.26 0.26
N SER A 33 -0.73 5.31 0.34
CA SER A 33 0.45 5.26 1.20
C SER A 33 0.01 5.25 2.68
N ILE A 34 0.60 4.35 3.47
CA ILE A 34 0.50 4.38 4.95
C ILE A 34 1.57 5.33 5.47
N ASP A 35 2.79 5.19 4.93
CA ASP A 35 3.95 6.03 5.13
C ASP A 35 4.82 6.05 3.86
N ASP A 36 6.05 6.53 3.94
CA ASP A 36 6.96 6.64 2.80
C ASP A 36 7.35 5.27 2.21
N LEU A 37 7.42 4.24 3.05
CA LEU A 37 7.92 2.90 2.73
C LEU A 37 6.80 1.89 2.47
N ILE A 38 5.64 2.06 3.10
CA ILE A 38 4.53 1.11 3.09
C ILE A 38 3.32 1.74 2.40
N PHE A 39 2.73 0.98 1.48
CA PHE A 39 1.45 1.31 0.88
C PHE A 39 0.50 0.12 0.95
N GLU A 40 -0.81 0.38 0.94
CA GLU A 40 -1.83 -0.66 0.97
C GLU A 40 -2.73 -0.64 -0.25
N VAL A 41 -3.01 -1.83 -0.79
CA VAL A 41 -3.96 -2.03 -1.89
C VAL A 41 -5.30 -2.44 -1.31
N ILE A 42 -6.34 -1.70 -1.68
CA ILE A 42 -7.68 -1.76 -1.12
C ILE A 42 -8.69 -2.02 -2.26
N PRO A 43 -9.14 -3.27 -2.46
CA PRO A 43 -10.07 -3.64 -3.51
C PRO A 43 -11.48 -3.08 -3.27
N LYS A 44 -12.30 -3.04 -4.33
CA LYS A 44 -13.72 -2.64 -4.26
C LYS A 44 -14.59 -3.60 -3.44
N THR A 45 -14.23 -4.88 -3.37
CA THR A 45 -14.94 -5.92 -2.60
C THR A 45 -13.96 -6.62 -1.64
N SER A 46 -13.93 -7.95 -1.59
CA SER A 46 -13.02 -8.73 -0.74
C SER A 46 -11.60 -8.85 -1.32
N GLY A 47 -11.42 -8.65 -2.63
CA GLY A 47 -10.12 -8.74 -3.30
C GLY A 47 -9.71 -10.16 -3.68
N SER A 48 -9.34 -10.38 -4.93
CA SER A 48 -8.61 -11.57 -5.36
C SER A 48 -7.10 -11.41 -5.20
N TYR A 49 -6.35 -12.50 -5.27
CA TYR A 49 -4.88 -12.47 -5.33
C TYR A 49 -4.40 -11.53 -6.46
N ASP A 50 -5.03 -11.66 -7.63
CA ASP A 50 -4.72 -10.92 -8.84
C ASP A 50 -4.96 -9.41 -8.67
N GLU A 51 -6.07 -9.02 -8.01
CA GLU A 51 -6.38 -7.61 -7.75
C GLU A 51 -5.34 -6.95 -6.83
N PHE A 52 -4.88 -7.66 -5.80
CA PHE A 52 -3.84 -7.13 -4.90
C PHE A 52 -2.51 -6.91 -5.64
N TRP A 53 -2.04 -7.92 -6.38
CA TRP A 53 -0.78 -7.81 -7.11
C TRP A 53 -0.85 -6.83 -8.28
N CYS A 54 -1.97 -6.77 -8.99
CA CYS A 54 -2.17 -5.76 -10.03
C CYS A 54 -2.10 -4.35 -9.43
N GLY A 55 -2.82 -4.10 -8.34
CA GLY A 55 -2.80 -2.79 -7.69
C GLY A 55 -1.42 -2.40 -7.18
N ALA A 56 -0.68 -3.36 -6.64
CA ALA A 56 0.68 -3.14 -6.19
C ALA A 56 1.62 -2.80 -7.36
N ALA A 57 1.51 -3.52 -8.48
CA ALA A 57 2.32 -3.25 -9.66
C ALA A 57 2.03 -1.88 -10.28
N GLU A 58 0.75 -1.51 -10.37
CA GLU A 58 0.32 -0.21 -10.89
C GLU A 58 0.86 0.94 -10.04
N TYR A 59 0.75 0.83 -8.71
CA TYR A 59 1.25 1.85 -7.80
C TYR A 59 2.78 1.94 -7.83
N ALA A 60 3.48 0.80 -7.76
CA ALA A 60 4.93 0.73 -7.82
C ALA A 60 5.46 1.39 -9.10
N ARG A 61 4.87 1.09 -10.27
CA ARG A 61 5.28 1.69 -11.55
C ARG A 61 4.95 3.16 -11.67
N ARG A 62 3.69 3.52 -11.40
CA ARG A 62 3.14 4.82 -11.82
C ARG A 62 3.32 5.90 -10.77
N VAL A 63 3.41 5.53 -9.49
CA VAL A 63 3.51 6.46 -8.38
C VAL A 63 4.91 6.43 -7.75
N LYS A 64 5.45 5.22 -7.51
CA LYS A 64 6.79 5.09 -6.90
C LYS A 64 7.93 5.02 -7.92
N GLY A 65 7.65 4.98 -9.22
CA GLY A 65 8.66 5.00 -10.29
C GLY A 65 9.51 3.73 -10.39
N ALA A 66 9.12 2.63 -9.73
CA ALA A 66 9.88 1.38 -9.69
C ALA A 66 10.12 0.80 -11.09
N GLY A 67 11.30 0.24 -11.33
CA GLY A 67 11.66 -0.53 -12.52
C GLY A 67 10.86 -1.83 -12.68
N TRP A 68 10.86 -2.42 -13.88
CA TRP A 68 10.15 -3.69 -14.14
C TRP A 68 10.71 -4.88 -13.38
N ARG A 69 12.00 -4.85 -13.04
CA ARG A 69 12.72 -5.91 -12.33
C ARG A 69 12.72 -5.71 -10.81
N ASP A 70 12.31 -4.54 -10.34
CA ASP A 70 12.24 -4.23 -8.91
C ASP A 70 11.21 -5.17 -8.27
N LEU A 71 11.49 -5.53 -7.02
CA LEU A 71 10.67 -6.47 -6.27
C LEU A 71 9.67 -5.73 -5.39
N ILE A 72 8.43 -6.21 -5.40
CA ILE A 72 7.38 -5.79 -4.50
C ILE A 72 7.25 -6.87 -3.43
N TYR A 73 7.25 -6.48 -2.17
CA TYR A 73 7.15 -7.38 -1.01
C TYR A 73 5.84 -7.15 -0.28
N VAL A 74 5.22 -8.22 0.18
CA VAL A 74 4.09 -8.15 1.11
C VAL A 74 4.62 -7.96 2.53
N VAL A 75 4.26 -6.85 3.14
CA VAL A 75 4.52 -6.57 4.56
C VAL A 75 3.48 -7.27 5.43
N ARG A 76 2.20 -7.12 5.05
CA ARG A 76 1.06 -7.68 5.77
C ARG A 76 0.08 -8.28 4.78
N GLY A 77 -0.27 -9.55 5.00
CA GLY A 77 -1.34 -10.22 4.26
C GLY A 77 -2.72 -9.57 4.47
N ARG A 78 -3.76 -10.16 3.90
CA ARG A 78 -5.12 -9.59 3.91
C ARG A 78 -5.60 -9.28 5.35
N GLY A 79 -6.12 -8.08 5.56
CA GLY A 79 -6.84 -7.68 6.78
C GLY A 79 -7.43 -6.27 6.65
N THR A 80 -7.84 -5.66 7.76
CA THR A 80 -8.43 -4.31 7.75
C THR A 80 -7.44 -3.26 7.23
N SER A 81 -7.91 -2.38 6.35
CA SER A 81 -7.17 -1.21 5.86
C SER A 81 -6.91 -0.24 6.99
N VAL A 82 -5.67 0.20 7.12
CA VAL A 82 -5.28 1.20 8.13
C VAL A 82 -5.75 2.59 7.72
N THR A 83 -5.74 2.90 6.42
CA THR A 83 -6.08 4.23 5.91
C THR A 83 -7.59 4.46 5.70
N THR A 84 -8.38 3.40 5.53
CA THR A 84 -9.82 3.52 5.21
C THR A 84 -10.75 2.71 6.11
N GLY A 85 -10.23 1.82 6.96
CA GLY A 85 -11.04 0.91 7.77
C GLY A 85 -11.79 -0.18 7.00
N ARG A 86 -11.62 -0.28 5.66
CA ARG A 86 -12.22 -1.33 4.85
C ARG A 86 -11.71 -2.71 5.30
N ARG A 87 -12.59 -3.71 5.30
CA ARG A 87 -12.32 -5.06 5.84
C ARG A 87 -11.24 -5.86 5.08
N SER A 88 -10.80 -5.39 3.91
CA SER A 88 -9.82 -6.08 3.09
C SER A 88 -8.82 -5.10 2.49
N ALA A 89 -7.55 -5.30 2.83
CA ALA A 89 -6.39 -4.64 2.29
C ALA A 89 -5.13 -5.50 2.52
N VAL A 90 -4.16 -5.38 1.63
CA VAL A 90 -2.81 -5.97 1.74
C VAL A 90 -1.80 -4.83 1.72
N GLN A 91 -0.79 -4.92 2.58
CA GLN A 91 0.28 -3.93 2.66
C GLN A 91 1.53 -4.43 1.95
N PHE A 92 2.16 -3.54 1.21
CA PHE A 92 3.33 -3.80 0.40
C PHE A 92 4.43 -2.77 0.64
N THR A 93 5.64 -3.15 0.29
CA THR A 93 6.81 -2.26 0.26
C THR A 93 7.73 -2.58 -0.92
N LEU A 94 8.53 -1.59 -1.30
CA LEU A 94 9.69 -1.74 -2.20
C LEU A 94 11.02 -1.78 -1.43
N SER A 95 11.00 -1.49 -0.13
CA SER A 95 12.15 -1.39 0.77
C SER A 95 12.06 -2.44 1.89
N PRO A 96 12.19 -3.74 1.57
CA PRO A 96 11.96 -4.83 2.53
C PRO A 96 12.91 -4.79 3.74
N GLU A 97 14.15 -4.35 3.54
CA GLU A 97 15.18 -4.27 4.59
C GLU A 97 14.87 -3.17 5.62
N GLU A 98 14.26 -2.06 5.17
CA GLU A 98 13.91 -0.93 6.05
C GLU A 98 12.64 -1.23 6.87
N VAL A 99 11.72 -2.01 6.30
CA VAL A 99 10.44 -2.38 6.94
C VAL A 99 10.55 -3.64 7.81
N GLY A 100 11.57 -4.48 7.60
CA GLY A 100 11.75 -5.74 8.33
C GLY A 100 10.73 -6.81 7.92
N VAL A 101 10.61 -7.07 6.60
CA VAL A 101 9.65 -8.06 6.09
C VAL A 101 10.03 -9.49 6.49
N ALA A 102 9.10 -10.19 7.16
CA ALA A 102 9.28 -11.58 7.54
C ALA A 102 9.48 -12.50 6.30
N PRO A 103 10.23 -13.61 6.42
CA PRO A 103 10.37 -14.56 5.31
C PRO A 103 9.01 -15.18 4.95
N PRO A 104 8.77 -15.52 3.67
CA PRO A 104 7.52 -16.13 3.23
C PRO A 104 7.30 -17.48 3.92
N PRO A 105 6.05 -17.84 4.27
CA PRO A 105 5.74 -19.11 4.92
C PRO A 105 6.03 -20.31 4.00
N GLN A 106 6.61 -21.39 4.56
CA GLN A 106 6.88 -22.63 3.84
C GLN A 106 5.70 -23.62 3.91
N GLY A 107 5.53 -24.42 2.85
CA GLY A 107 4.58 -25.54 2.79
C GLY A 107 3.13 -25.15 2.50
N TRP A 108 2.18 -25.97 2.93
CA TRP A 108 0.73 -25.81 2.73
C TRP A 108 0.11 -24.48 3.19
N LEU A 109 0.84 -23.67 3.97
CA LEU A 109 0.42 -22.35 4.44
C LEU A 109 0.57 -21.22 3.38
N ALA A 110 1.09 -21.54 2.19
CA ALA A 110 1.38 -20.60 1.11
C ALA A 110 0.16 -20.16 0.27
N LEU A 111 -1.07 -20.48 0.67
CA LEU A 111 -2.28 -20.08 -0.08
C LEU A 111 -2.64 -18.61 0.18
N GLY A 112 -2.76 -17.82 -0.90
CA GLY A 112 -3.19 -16.41 -0.86
C GLY A 112 -2.01 -15.43 -0.79
N VAL A 113 -2.25 -14.20 -0.34
CA VAL A 113 -1.21 -13.16 -0.20
C VAL A 113 -0.74 -13.13 1.25
N LYS A 114 0.54 -13.44 1.48
CA LYS A 114 1.15 -13.65 2.81
C LYS A 114 2.34 -12.72 3.03
N PRO A 115 2.61 -12.29 4.29
CA PRO A 115 3.86 -11.60 4.61
C PRO A 115 5.07 -12.35 4.07
N GLY A 116 6.00 -11.62 3.45
CA GLY A 116 7.20 -12.20 2.83
C GLY A 116 7.03 -12.66 1.39
N ASP A 117 5.80 -12.80 0.89
CA ASP A 117 5.59 -13.03 -0.55
C ASP A 117 6.17 -11.87 -1.34
N ARG A 118 6.82 -12.20 -2.46
CA ARG A 118 7.44 -11.21 -3.33
C ARG A 118 7.40 -11.64 -4.78
N MET A 119 7.32 -10.65 -5.66
CA MET A 119 7.52 -10.85 -7.08
C MET A 119 7.97 -9.55 -7.74
N SER A 120 8.53 -9.65 -8.94
CA SER A 120 8.90 -8.44 -9.67
C SER A 120 7.66 -7.65 -10.09
N VAL A 121 7.84 -6.35 -10.28
CA VAL A 121 6.79 -5.48 -10.82
C VAL A 121 6.25 -6.02 -12.14
N GLN A 122 7.11 -6.57 -13.01
CA GLN A 122 6.68 -7.23 -14.25
C GLN A 122 5.81 -8.47 -14.00
N GLN A 123 6.16 -9.33 -13.04
CA GLN A 123 5.36 -10.51 -12.70
C GLN A 123 3.99 -10.09 -12.13
N ALA A 124 3.99 -9.15 -11.19
CA ALA A 124 2.78 -8.61 -10.59
C ALA A 124 1.84 -7.98 -11.62
N ARG A 125 2.41 -7.29 -12.62
CA ARG A 125 1.64 -6.65 -13.70
C ARG A 125 0.87 -7.66 -14.56
N ARG A 126 1.33 -8.91 -14.70
CA ARG A 126 0.61 -9.95 -15.46
C ARG A 126 -0.76 -10.28 -14.88
N TYR A 127 -1.00 -9.96 -13.61
CA TYR A 127 -2.29 -10.13 -12.97
C TYR A 127 -3.29 -9.02 -13.32
N CYS A 128 -2.86 -7.90 -13.88
CA CYS A 128 -3.77 -6.83 -14.28
C CYS A 128 -4.66 -7.22 -15.47
N ASP A 129 -4.18 -8.10 -16.33
CA ASP A 129 -4.89 -8.55 -17.53
C ASP A 129 -5.80 -9.75 -17.23
N ARG A 130 -5.70 -10.33 -16.03
CA ARG A 130 -6.58 -11.39 -15.55
C ARG A 130 -7.82 -10.73 -14.96
N SER A 131 -8.84 -10.57 -15.79
CA SER A 131 -10.14 -10.04 -15.38
C SER A 131 -10.62 -10.70 -14.07
N PRO A 132 -11.21 -9.94 -13.12
CA PRO A 132 -11.92 -10.57 -12.03
C PRO A 132 -13.06 -11.37 -12.66
N VAL A 133 -13.05 -12.71 -12.50
CA VAL A 133 -14.24 -13.51 -12.76
C VAL A 133 -15.32 -12.95 -11.84
N ARG A 134 -16.27 -12.21 -12.43
CA ARG A 134 -17.46 -11.75 -11.73
C ARG A 134 -18.24 -13.00 -11.33
N SER A 135 -18.16 -13.39 -10.06
CA SER A 135 -19.19 -14.21 -9.46
C SER A 135 -20.43 -13.31 -9.32
N ASN A 136 -21.40 -13.50 -10.21
CA ASN A 136 -22.75 -12.99 -10.07
C ASN A 136 -23.40 -13.57 -8.81
#